data_AF-A0A1K1MX94-F1
#
_entry.id   AF-A0A1K1MX94-F1
#
_cell.length_a   1.000
_cell.length_b   1.000
_cell.length_c   1.000
_cell.angle_alpha   90.00
_cell.angle_beta   90.00
_cell.angle_gamma   90.00
#
_symmetry.space_group_name_H-M   'P 1'
#
loop_
_entity.id
_entity.type
_entity.pdbx_description
1 polymer ?
#
loop_
_entity_poly.entity_id
_entity_poly.type
_entity_poly.pdbx_seq_one_letter_code
_entity_poly.pdbx_strand_id
1 'polypeptide(L)'
;MSWEEKYGGIWNLRLGKGDAVLSEQYRPDIDVVTVVVRRSNGLLSAFVLRKGNDPQWRMPFWHAPDGPALVETEDDANRYFRAVFGKEA
;
A
#
# COMPACT_ATOMS: atom_id res chain seq x y z
N MET A 1 9.54 -10.74 -10.41
CA MET A 1 9.62 -10.65 -8.94
C MET A 1 10.75 -9.68 -8.63
N SER A 2 10.47 -8.44 -8.25
CA SER A 2 11.48 -7.59 -7.60
C SER A 2 11.04 -7.41 -6.15
N TRP A 3 11.82 -7.98 -5.25
CA TRP A 3 11.81 -7.56 -3.85
C TRP A 3 12.71 -6.33 -3.80
N GLU A 4 12.20 -5.23 -3.28
CA GLU A 4 12.91 -3.96 -3.24
C GLU A 4 12.99 -3.48 -1.80
N GLU A 5 14.04 -2.76 -1.44
CA GLU A 5 14.05 -2.03 -0.18
C GLU A 5 13.40 -0.66 -0.42
N LYS A 6 12.41 -0.32 0.40
CA LYS A 6 11.81 1.01 0.44
C LYS A 6 11.56 1.42 1.88
N TYR A 7 11.92 2.65 2.24
CA TYR A 7 11.57 3.26 3.52
C TYR A 7 12.00 2.40 4.75
N GLY A 8 13.14 1.73 4.65
CA GLY A 8 13.70 0.86 5.67
C GLY A 8 12.94 -0.45 5.85
N GLY A 9 12.24 -0.93 4.81
CA GLY A 9 11.47 -2.16 4.84
C GLY A 9 11.45 -2.87 3.49
N ILE A 10 11.39 -4.20 3.54
CA ILE A 10 11.30 -5.02 2.36
C ILE A 10 9.91 -4.87 1.72
N TRP A 11 9.90 -4.50 0.46
CA TRP A 11 8.74 -4.23 -0.37
C TRP A 11 8.46 -5.40 -1.32
N ASN A 12 7.21 -5.86 -1.34
CA ASN A 12 6.76 -6.94 -2.23
C ASN A 12 5.30 -6.73 -2.68
N LEU A 13 4.94 -5.48 -3.04
CA LEU A 13 3.63 -5.24 -3.63
C LEU A 13 3.59 -5.89 -5.02
N ARG A 14 2.92 -7.04 -5.12
CA ARG A 14 2.76 -7.75 -6.39
C ARG A 14 1.68 -7.07 -7.23
N LEU A 15 2.11 -6.47 -8.33
CA LEU A 15 1.22 -5.93 -9.35
C LEU A 15 0.76 -7.05 -10.29
N GLY A 16 -0.51 -7.02 -10.70
CA GLY A 16 -1.01 -7.85 -11.78
C GLY A 16 -0.37 -7.47 -13.13
N LYS A 17 -0.48 -8.36 -14.12
CA LYS A 17 0.00 -8.05 -15.48
C LYS A 17 -0.82 -6.89 -16.06
N GLY A 18 -0.14 -5.79 -16.39
CA GLY A 18 -0.78 -4.57 -16.91
C GLY A 18 -1.29 -3.63 -15.82
N ASP A 19 -1.07 -3.95 -14.55
CA ASP A 19 -1.31 -3.01 -13.45
C ASP A 19 -0.14 -2.02 -13.34
N ALA A 20 -0.42 -0.80 -12.88
CA ALA A 20 0.56 0.26 -12.72
C ALA A 20 0.34 1.04 -11.42
N VAL A 21 1.41 1.36 -10.70
CA VAL A 21 1.35 2.27 -9.56
C VAL A 21 1.09 3.68 -10.10
N LEU A 22 0.02 4.32 -9.63
CA LEU A 22 -0.29 5.73 -9.93
C LEU A 22 0.33 6.65 -8.89
N SER A 23 0.25 6.27 -7.61
CA SER A 23 0.79 7.06 -6.50
C SER A 23 1.28 6.17 -5.37
N GLU A 24 2.30 6.65 -4.67
CA GLU A 24 2.88 6.05 -3.46
C GLU A 24 3.23 7.19 -2.49
N GLN A 25 2.83 7.05 -1.22
CA GLN A 25 3.15 8.03 -0.19
C GLN A 25 3.52 7.31 1.11
N TYR A 26 4.69 7.63 1.64
CA TYR A 26 5.17 7.15 2.93
C TYR A 26 4.90 8.19 4.03
N ARG A 27 4.35 7.71 5.15
CA ARG A 27 4.11 8.48 6.37
C ARG A 27 4.99 7.92 7.50
N PRO A 28 6.14 8.56 7.79
CA PRO A 28 7.15 8.03 8.70
C PRO A 28 6.75 8.10 10.18
N ASP A 29 5.77 8.94 10.53
CA ASP A 29 5.26 9.12 11.89
C ASP A 29 4.54 7.88 12.42
N ILE A 30 3.94 7.10 11.52
CA ILE A 30 3.15 5.91 11.86
C ILE A 30 3.55 4.66 11.08
N ASP A 31 4.70 4.71 10.38
CA ASP A 31 5.22 3.60 9.58
C ASP A 31 4.14 2.99 8.64
N VAL A 32 3.52 3.87 7.84
CA VAL A 32 2.49 3.49 6.85
C VAL A 32 2.86 3.97 5.45
N VAL A 33 2.67 3.12 4.45
CA VAL A 33 2.72 3.51 3.03
C VAL A 33 1.35 3.32 2.38
N THR A 34 0.85 4.36 1.73
CA THR A 34 -0.37 4.28 0.91
C THR A 34 0.01 4.17 -0.56
N VAL A 35 -0.63 3.25 -1.28
CA VAL A 35 -0.36 3.04 -2.72
C VAL A 35 -1.67 2.99 -3.48
N VAL A 36 -1.75 3.71 -4.60
CA VAL A 36 -2.84 3.58 -5.56
C VAL A 36 -2.31 2.87 -6.80
N VAL A 37 -2.98 1.79 -7.17
CA VAL A 37 -2.65 0.99 -8.35
C VAL A 37 -3.80 1.06 -9.34
N ARG A 38 -3.51 1.44 -10.58
CA ARG A 38 -4.41 1.22 -11.71
C ARG A 38 -4.31 -0.23 -12.14
N ARG A 39 -5.43 -0.93 -12.12
CA ARG A 39 -5.52 -2.31 -12.59
C ARG A 39 -5.68 -2.35 -14.11
N SER A 40 -5.30 -3.47 -14.71
CA SER A 40 -5.48 -3.74 -16.14
C SER A 40 -6.92 -3.62 -16.63
N ASN A 41 -7.92 -3.78 -15.76
CA ASN A 41 -9.34 -3.60 -16.09
C ASN A 41 -9.85 -2.14 -15.94
N GLY A 42 -8.96 -1.19 -15.66
CA GLY A 42 -9.29 0.23 -15.51
C GLY A 42 -9.73 0.65 -14.10
N LEU A 43 -10.03 -0.29 -13.20
CA LEU A 43 -10.36 0.00 -11.79
C LEU A 43 -9.10 0.39 -11.01
N LEU A 44 -9.29 1.05 -9.87
CA LEU A 44 -8.20 1.38 -8.95
C LEU A 44 -8.24 0.50 -7.70
N SER A 45 -7.06 0.14 -7.20
CA SER A 45 -6.85 -0.48 -5.90
C SER A 45 -6.09 0.47 -4.99
N ALA A 46 -6.63 0.76 -3.82
CA ALA A 46 -5.99 1.55 -2.78
C ALA A 46 -5.47 0.63 -1.66
N PHE A 47 -4.15 0.55 -1.53
CA PHE A 47 -3.48 -0.25 -0.51
C PHE A 47 -3.04 0.64 0.66
N VAL A 48 -3.19 0.11 1.87
CA VAL A 48 -2.56 0.64 3.09
C VAL A 48 -1.59 -0.43 3.57
N LEU A 49 -0.30 -0.11 3.52
CA LEU A 49 0.78 -1.00 3.94
C LEU A 49 1.30 -0.56 5.30
N ARG A 50 1.41 -1.49 6.23
CA ARG A 50 2.03 -1.27 7.54
C ARG A 50 3.39 -1.94 7.60
N LYS A 51 4.33 -1.32 8.33
CA LYS A 51 5.62 -1.94 8.61
C LYS A 51 5.44 -2.99 9.69
N GLY A 52 5.79 -4.23 9.36
CA GLY A 52 5.87 -5.34 10.30
C GLY A 52 7.27 -5.90 10.35
N ASN A 53 7.47 -6.93 11.16
CA ASN A 53 8.68 -7.77 11.13
C ASN A 53 8.31 -9.17 10.66
N ASP A 54 9.03 -9.66 9.66
CA ASP A 54 8.82 -11.01 9.16
C ASP A 54 9.10 -12.00 10.32
N PRO A 55 8.21 -12.97 10.59
CA PRO A 55 8.37 -13.84 11.75
C PRO A 55 9.55 -14.83 11.63
N GLN A 56 10.05 -15.10 10.42
CA GLN A 56 11.13 -16.05 10.19
C GLN A 56 12.51 -15.37 10.25
N TRP A 57 12.65 -14.23 9.59
CA TRP A 57 13.92 -13.52 9.41
C TRP A 57 14.06 -12.27 10.28
N ARG A 58 12.98 -11.85 10.97
CA ARG A 58 12.91 -10.62 11.78
C ARG A 58 13.32 -9.36 11.01
N MET A 59 13.15 -9.37 9.69
CA MET A 59 13.44 -8.22 8.84
C MET A 59 12.19 -7.33 8.74
N PRO A 60 12.35 -5.99 8.73
CA PRO A 60 11.23 -5.10 8.48
C PRO A 60 10.63 -5.36 7.09
N PHE A 61 9.31 -5.48 7.00
CA PHE A 61 8.60 -5.73 5.73
C PHE A 61 7.29 -4.95 5.66
N TRP A 62 6.94 -4.55 4.45
CA TRP A 62 5.67 -3.87 4.15
C TRP A 62 4.60 -4.91 3.82
N HIS A 63 3.46 -4.84 4.51
CA HIS A 63 2.33 -5.74 4.28
C HIS A 63 0.99 -5.01 4.34
N ALA A 64 0.01 -5.51 3.57
CA ALA A 64 -1.37 -5.02 3.56
C ALA A 64 -2.24 -5.90 4.48
N PRO A 65 -2.47 -5.52 5.76
CA PRO A 65 -3.24 -6.36 6.69
C PRO A 65 -4.69 -6.60 6.23
N ASP A 66 -5.33 -5.59 5.63
CA ASP A 66 -6.75 -5.62 5.25
C ASP A 66 -6.97 -5.85 3.75
N GLY A 67 -5.90 -6.07 2.98
CA GLY A 67 -5.95 -6.07 1.51
C GLY A 67 -6.27 -4.69 0.90
N PRO A 68 -6.41 -4.60 -0.44
CA PRO A 68 -6.75 -3.34 -1.10
C PRO A 68 -8.25 -3.04 -1.06
N ALA A 69 -8.59 -1.76 -0.90
CA ALA A 69 -9.92 -1.26 -1.25
C ALA A 69 -10.02 -1.06 -2.77
N LEU A 70 -11.17 -1.41 -3.36
CA LEU A 70 -11.49 -1.08 -4.74
C LEU A 70 -12.16 0.29 -4.80
N VAL A 71 -11.63 1.17 -5.62
CA VAL A 71 -12.10 2.55 -5.78
C VAL A 71 -12.15 2.93 -7.26
N GLU A 72 -12.99 3.90 -7.59
CA GLU A 72 -13.18 4.34 -8.98
C GLU A 72 -12.19 5.44 -9.38
N THR A 73 -11.84 6.31 -8.43
CA THR A 73 -10.99 7.48 -8.67
C THR A 73 -9.85 7.64 -7.64
N GLU A 74 -8.84 8.44 -7.96
CA GLU A 74 -7.78 8.81 -7.00
C GLU A 74 -8.35 9.64 -5.82
N ASP A 75 -9.41 10.40 -6.05
CA ASP A 75 -10.11 11.13 -4.99
C ASP A 75 -10.83 10.18 -4.01
N ASP A 76 -11.42 9.10 -4.53
CA ASP A 76 -12.00 8.04 -3.68
C ASP A 76 -10.91 7.32 -2.88
N ALA A 77 -9.74 7.08 -3.47
CA ALA A 77 -8.58 6.55 -2.75
C ALA A 77 -8.16 7.50 -1.61
N ASN A 78 -8.07 8.80 -1.88
CA ASN A 78 -7.75 9.81 -0.87
C ASN A 78 -8.79 9.87 0.25
N ARG A 79 -10.09 9.80 -0.09
CA ARG A 79 -11.17 9.74 0.90
C ARG A 79 -11.07 8.47 1.73
N TYR A 80 -10.79 7.33 1.10
CA TYR A 80 -10.58 6.05 1.79
C TYR A 80 -9.40 6.15 2.78
N PHE A 81 -8.25 6.65 2.34
CA PHE A 81 -7.09 6.85 3.21
C PHE A 81 -7.42 7.75 4.41
N ARG A 82 -8.07 8.90 4.19
CA ARG A 82 -8.53 9.76 5.30
C ARG A 82 -9.45 9.04 6.27
N ALA A 83 -10.35 8.19 5.79
CA ALA A 83 -11.26 7.42 6.63
C ALA A 83 -10.55 6.31 7.43
N VAL A 84 -9.50 5.69 6.88
CA VAL A 84 -8.68 4.70 7.59
C VAL A 84 -7.90 5.38 8.72
N PHE A 85 -7.27 6.53 8.44
CA PHE A 85 -6.39 7.18 9.43
C PHE A 85 -7.11 8.12 10.39
N GLY A 86 -8.27 8.67 10.01
CA GLY A 86 -9.11 9.46 10.90
C GLY A 86 -9.83 8.62 11.97
N LYS A 87 -9.80 7.29 11.87
CA LYS A 87 -10.30 6.37 12.91
C LYS A 87 -9.26 6.02 13.99
N GLU A 88 -8.01 6.44 13.81
CA GLU A 88 -6.90 6.14 14.74
C GLU A 88 -6.53 7.32 15.64
N ALA A 89 -7.32 8.41 15.63
CA ALA A 89 -7.15 9.61 16.46
C ALA A 89 -8.10 9.65 17.66
#